data_AF-A0A5E4D7H2-F1
#
_entry.id   AF-A0A5E4D7H2-F1
#
_cell.length_a   1.000
_cell.length_b   1.000
_cell.length_c   1.000
_cell.angle_alpha   90.00
_cell.angle_beta   90.00
_cell.angle_gamma   90.00
#
_symmetry.space_group_name_H-M   'P 1'
#
loop_
_entity.id
_entity.type
_entity.pdbx_description
1 polymer ?
#
loop_
_entity_poly.entity_id
_entity_poly.type
_entity_poly.pdbx_seq_one_letter_code
_entity_poly.pdbx_strand_id
1 'polypeptide(L)'
;MLGLPIRCIHSEDGCCWSGPLRHLQRHLNTCSFNVVPCTNRCPAKLNGRDLPALLPHNCPKRRLKCEFCGCDFSGEAFESHE
;
A
#
# COMPACT_ATOMS: atom_id res chain seq x y z
N MET A 1 -11.34 16.69 31.38
CA MET A 1 -10.90 15.29 31.17
C MET A 1 -9.66 15.28 30.29
N LEU A 2 -8.48 14.97 30.83
CA LEU A 2 -7.27 14.74 30.04
C LEU A 2 -7.17 13.22 29.83
N GLY A 3 -7.60 12.74 28.67
CA GLY A 3 -7.46 11.32 28.32
C GLY A 3 -6.00 10.97 28.05
N LEU A 4 -5.54 9.81 28.52
CA LEU A 4 -4.19 9.33 28.22
C LEU A 4 -4.03 9.16 26.69
N PRO A 5 -2.89 9.60 26.13
CA PRO A 5 -2.58 9.35 24.73
C PRO A 5 -2.35 7.85 24.51
N ILE A 6 -2.94 7.31 23.46
CA ILE A 6 -2.71 5.94 22.99
C ILE A 6 -1.69 5.95 21.86
N ARG A 7 -0.99 4.84 21.65
CA ARG A 7 -0.10 4.63 20.51
C ARG A 7 -0.85 3.95 19.36
N CYS A 8 -0.35 4.11 18.14
CA CYS A 8 -0.83 3.35 16.99
C CYS A 8 -0.62 1.84 17.19
N ILE A 9 -1.49 1.02 16.61
CA ILE A 9 -1.36 -0.45 16.59
C ILE A 9 -0.10 -0.91 15.85
N HIS A 10 0.40 -0.12 14.90
CA HIS A 10 1.63 -0.37 14.13
C HIS A 10 2.87 0.21 14.82
N SER A 11 2.81 0.49 16.13
CA SER A 11 3.99 1.04 16.83
C SER A 11 5.17 0.07 16.84
N GLU A 12 4.90 -1.24 16.85
CA GLU A 12 5.93 -2.28 16.77
C GLU A 12 6.59 -2.33 15.38
N ASP A 13 5.85 -1.96 14.33
CA ASP A 13 6.36 -1.85 12.96
C ASP A 13 7.17 -0.55 12.73
N GLY A 14 7.11 0.40 13.67
CA GLY A 14 7.81 1.69 13.60
C GLY A 14 6.90 2.92 13.46
N CYS A 15 5.59 2.79 13.63
CA CYS A 15 4.69 3.94 13.63
C CYS A 15 4.83 4.77 14.92
N CYS A 16 5.34 6.00 14.82
CA CYS A 16 5.53 6.89 15.97
C CYS A 16 4.27 7.66 16.40
N TRP A 17 3.09 7.37 15.82
CA TRP A 17 1.89 8.14 16.13
C TRP A 17 1.38 7.84 17.55
N SER A 18 1.09 8.91 18.29
CA SER A 18 0.38 8.84 19.57
C SER A 18 -0.61 9.99 19.71
N GLY A 19 -1.74 9.76 20.36
CA GLY A 19 -2.78 10.77 20.53
C GLY A 19 -4.07 10.25 21.15
N PRO A 20 -5.12 11.07 21.23
CA PRO A 20 -6.42 10.66 21.77
C PRO A 20 -7.08 9.59 20.89
N LEU A 21 -7.81 8.66 21.50
CA LEU A 21 -8.54 7.59 20.79
C LEU A 21 -9.43 8.10 19.65
N ARG A 22 -10.09 9.26 19.84
CA ARG A 22 -10.92 9.91 18.80
C ARG A 22 -10.17 10.26 17.50
N HIS A 23 -8.84 10.39 17.55
CA HIS A 23 -8.02 10.69 16.38
C HIS A 23 -7.39 9.42 15.76
N LEU A 24 -7.49 8.26 16.42
CA LEU A 24 -6.91 7.02 15.93
C LEU A 24 -7.49 6.62 14.58
N GLN A 25 -8.81 6.65 14.42
CA GLN A 25 -9.45 6.27 13.15
C GLN A 25 -8.96 7.12 11.98
N ARG A 26 -8.82 8.44 12.20
CA ARG A 26 -8.28 9.35 11.19
C ARG A 26 -6.82 9.00 10.86
N HIS A 27 -6.02 8.71 11.88
CA HIS A 27 -4.65 8.28 11.68
C HIS A 27 -4.56 6.97 10.89
N LEU A 28 -5.36 5.95 11.20
CA LEU A 28 -5.34 4.66 10.50
C LEU A 28 -5.63 4.82 9.00
N ASN A 29 -6.48 5.78 8.61
CA ASN A 29 -6.74 6.08 7.21
C ASN A 29 -5.52 6.66 6.46
N THR A 30 -4.55 7.24 7.18
CA THR A 30 -3.34 7.86 6.61
C THR A 30 -2.06 7.22 7.14
N CYS A 31 -2.15 6.09 7.84
CA CYS A 31 -1.02 5.46 8.47
C CYS A 31 -0.22 4.72 7.40
N SER A 32 1.05 5.08 7.23
CA SER A 32 1.92 4.46 6.23
C SER A 32 2.17 2.97 6.47
N PHE A 33 1.91 2.48 7.68
CA PHE A 33 2.02 1.06 8.04
C PHE A 33 0.71 0.30 7.87
N ASN A 34 -0.41 1.02 7.77
CA ASN A 34 -1.69 0.38 7.54
C ASN A 34 -1.74 -0.22 6.13
N VAL A 35 -2.40 -1.36 6.00
CA VAL A 35 -2.58 -2.03 4.72
C VAL A 35 -3.61 -1.25 3.93
N VAL A 36 -3.20 -0.74 2.78
CA VAL A 36 -4.10 -0.02 1.87
C VAL A 36 -4.37 -0.89 0.64
N PRO A 37 -5.60 -0.86 0.10
CA PRO A 37 -5.90 -1.57 -1.14
C PRO A 37 -5.05 -0.98 -2.25
N CYS A 38 -4.45 -1.84 -3.08
CA CYS A 38 -3.73 -1.38 -4.25
C CYS A 38 -4.70 -0.66 -5.21
N THR A 39 -4.28 0.48 -5.76
CA THR A 39 -5.02 1.23 -6.79
C THR A 39 -5.35 0.38 -8.02
N ASN A 40 -4.47 -0.56 -8.38
CA ASN A 40 -4.68 -1.53 -9.46
C ASN A 40 -5.53 -2.75 -9.04
N ARG A 41 -6.13 -2.73 -7.83
CA ARG A 41 -6.91 -3.83 -7.24
C ARG A 41 -6.17 -5.18 -7.25
N CYS A 42 -4.85 -5.14 -7.08
CA CYS A 42 -4.01 -6.32 -6.87
C CYS A 42 -4.46 -7.03 -5.54
N PRO A 43 -4.49 -8.37 -5.46
CA PRO A 43 -4.80 -9.09 -4.22
C PRO A 43 -3.69 -8.99 -3.15
N ALA A 44 -2.55 -8.36 -3.49
CA ALA A 44 -1.44 -8.13 -2.59
C ALA A 44 -1.83 -7.17 -1.46
N LYS A 45 -1.64 -7.62 -0.22
CA LYS A 45 -1.76 -6.78 0.99
C LYS A 45 -0.49 -5.94 1.12
N LEU A 46 -0.56 -4.66 0.75
CA LEU A 46 0.58 -3.74 0.80
C LEU A 46 0.33 -2.68 1.86
N ASN A 47 1.35 -2.37 2.65
CA ASN A 47 1.30 -1.20 3.52
C ASN A 47 1.46 0.08 2.68
N GLY A 48 0.96 1.21 3.19
CA GLY A 48 1.02 2.49 2.49
C GLY A 48 2.44 2.96 2.12
N ARG A 49 3.46 2.60 2.93
CA ARG A 49 4.86 2.99 2.69
C ARG A 49 5.50 2.24 1.53
N ASP A 50 5.15 0.97 1.33
CA ASP A 50 5.74 0.10 0.30
C ASP A 50 4.94 0.22 -1.01
N LEU A 51 3.71 0.74 -0.95
CA LEU A 51 2.87 0.97 -2.13
C LEU A 51 3.60 1.70 -3.27
N PRO A 52 4.30 2.84 -3.06
CA PRO A 52 4.97 3.56 -4.13
C PRO A 52 6.15 2.78 -4.74
N ALA A 53 6.85 1.98 -3.93
CA ALA A 53 7.98 1.16 -4.39
C ALA A 53 7.52 -0.11 -5.11
N LEU A 54 6.42 -0.72 -4.65
CA LEU A 54 5.89 -1.97 -5.18
C LEU A 54 5.00 -1.77 -6.42
N LEU A 55 4.32 -0.64 -6.55
CA LEU A 55 3.50 -0.33 -7.73
C LEU A 55 4.25 -0.50 -9.07
N PRO A 56 5.47 0.05 -9.26
CA PRO A 56 6.18 -0.06 -10.53
C PRO A 56 6.84 -1.44 -10.76
N HIS A 57 7.32 -2.11 -9.71
CA HIS A 57 8.12 -3.34 -9.87
C HIS A 57 7.39 -4.64 -9.49
N ASN A 58 6.53 -4.62 -8.47
CA ASN A 58 6.01 -5.82 -7.81
C ASN A 58 4.48 -5.94 -7.81
N CYS A 59 3.71 -5.02 -8.42
CA CYS A 59 2.27 -5.27 -8.59
C CYS A 59 2.07 -6.23 -9.77
N PRO A 60 1.44 -7.40 -9.57
CA PRO A 60 1.12 -8.32 -10.67
C PRO A 60 0.13 -7.71 -11.68
N LYS A 61 -0.66 -6.71 -11.28
CA LYS A 61 -1.54 -5.93 -12.18
C LYS A 61 -0.90 -4.61 -12.66
N ARG A 62 0.42 -4.43 -12.55
CA ARG A 62 1.09 -3.26 -13.15
C ARG A 62 0.83 -3.25 -14.67
N ARG A 63 0.67 -2.08 -15.29
CA ARG A 63 0.50 -1.99 -16.74
C ARG A 63 1.86 -1.91 -17.40
N LEU A 64 2.13 -2.84 -18.30
CA LEU A 64 3.33 -2.90 -19.13
C LEU A 64 2.93 -2.79 -20.59
N LYS A 65 3.75 -2.16 -21.41
CA LYS A 65 3.57 -2.11 -22.85
C LYS A 65 4.69 -2.90 -23.50
N CYS A 66 4.33 -3.84 -24.37
CA CYS A 66 5.33 -4.54 -25.15
C CYS A 66 5.94 -3.62 -26.21
N GLU A 67 7.27 -3.54 -26.28
CA GLU A 67 7.97 -2.72 -27.27
C GLU A 67 7.95 -3.38 -28.67
N PHE A 68 7.73 -4.69 -28.74
CA PHE A 68 7.70 -5.44 -29.99
C PHE A 68 6.31 -5.41 -30.66
N CYS A 69 5.24 -5.71 -29.91
CA CYS A 69 3.88 -5.74 -30.47
C CYS A 69 3.06 -4.49 -30.16
N GLY A 70 3.51 -3.63 -29.24
CA GLY A 70 2.82 -2.38 -28.87
C GLY A 70 1.60 -2.55 -27.95
N CYS A 71 1.24 -3.79 -27.59
CA CYS A 71 0.06 -4.08 -26.76
C CYS A 71 0.31 -3.80 -25.27
N ASP A 72 -0.75 -3.43 -24.56
CA ASP A 72 -0.80 -3.30 -23.10
C ASP A 72 -1.07 -4.66 -22.44
N PHE A 73 -0.29 -4.98 -21.41
CA PHE A 73 -0.41 -6.19 -20.59
C PHE A 73 -0.41 -5.85 -19.11
N SER A 74 -1.00 -6.72 -18.29
CA SER A 74 -0.71 -6.74 -16.85
C SER A 74 0.68 -7.34 -16.61
N GLY A 75 1.31 -7.02 -15.48
CA GLY A 75 2.60 -7.60 -15.07
C GLY A 75 2.64 -9.12 -15.18
N GLU A 76 1.61 -9.79 -14.65
CA GLU A 76 1.48 -11.25 -14.73
C GLU A 76 1.35 -11.77 -16.17
N ALA A 77 0.59 -11.06 -17.03
CA ALA A 77 0.38 -11.50 -18.41
C ALA A 77 1.63 -11.23 -19.27
N PHE A 78 2.39 -10.18 -18.94
CA PHE A 78 3.61 -9.83 -19.63
C PHE A 78 4.75 -10.82 -19.34
N GLU A 79 4.82 -11.41 -18.14
CA GLU A 79 5.81 -12.45 -17.84
C GLU A 79 5.63 -13.71 -18.69
N SER A 80 4.41 -13.98 -19.16
CA SER A 80 4.09 -15.07 -20.10
C SER A 80 3.97 -14.59 -21.54
N HIS A 81 4.31 -13.34 -21.83
CA HIS A 81 4.25 -12.76 -23.17
C HIS A 81 5.62 -12.89 -23.86
N GLU A 82 5.70 -13.79 -24.84
CA GLU A 82 6.85 -14.04 -25.71
C GLU A 82 6.83 -13.19 -27.00
#